data_AF-U5QCJ4-F1
#
_entry.id   AF-U5QCJ4-F1
#
_cell.length_a   1.000
_cell.length_b   1.000
_cell.length_c   1.000
_cell.angle_alpha   90.00
_cell.angle_beta   90.00
_cell.angle_gamma   90.00
#
_symmetry.space_group_name_H-M   'P 1'
#
loop_
_entity.id
_entity.type
_entity.pdbx_description
1 polymer ?
#
loop_
_entity_poly.entity_id
_entity_poly.type
_entity_poly.pdbx_seq_one_letter_code
_entity_poly.pdbx_strand_id
1 'polypeptide(L)'
;MEAPYLTVVAPDRQVYPGTIRYEYRIAAGFRRRHANPPLWHDRHEHEFTVTLELAAFRPPTGLYGLDMVALEEQLKRWTAAIPPVLNDCPLCPHGTTEELCHYFASLPLESHVQLLAVSVAESPERVTILRLAHPDR
;
A
#
# COMPACT_ATOMS: atom_id res chain seq x y z
N MET A 1 6.90 18.49 -5.73
CA MET A 1 7.18 18.42 -7.17
C MET A 1 6.07 17.58 -7.77
N GLU A 2 5.39 18.07 -8.80
CA GLU A 2 4.27 17.36 -9.41
C GLU A 2 4.78 16.16 -10.24
N ALA A 3 4.08 15.03 -10.18
CA ALA A 3 4.53 13.80 -10.83
C ALA A 3 4.51 13.95 -12.36
N PRO A 4 5.59 13.59 -13.09
CA PRO A 4 5.70 13.89 -14.53
C PRO A 4 4.54 13.38 -15.38
N TYR A 5 3.95 12.25 -15.00
CA TYR A 5 2.85 11.60 -15.72
C TYR A 5 1.52 12.38 -15.64
N LEU A 6 1.41 13.39 -14.78
CA LEU A 6 0.22 14.24 -14.63
C LEU A 6 0.16 15.38 -15.67
N THR A 7 1.26 15.67 -16.38
CA THR A 7 1.36 16.83 -17.29
C THR A 7 1.88 16.49 -18.69
N VAL A 8 1.73 15.24 -19.15
CA VAL A 8 2.30 14.75 -20.42
C VAL A 8 1.42 15.06 -21.63
N VAL A 9 0.10 15.04 -21.47
CA VAL A 9 -0.87 15.13 -22.57
C VAL A 9 -1.29 16.58 -22.75
N ALA A 10 -1.17 17.10 -23.97
CA ALA A 10 -1.74 18.41 -24.29
C ALA A 10 -3.28 18.36 -24.16
N PRO A 11 -3.95 19.36 -23.57
CA PRO A 11 -5.38 19.31 -23.28
C PRO A 11 -6.28 19.00 -24.49
N ASP A 12 -5.90 19.47 -25.68
CA ASP A 12 -6.60 19.27 -26.96
C ASP A 12 -6.43 17.85 -27.53
N ARG A 13 -5.43 17.10 -27.05
CA ARG A 13 -5.17 15.71 -27.44
C ARG A 13 -5.75 14.69 -26.48
N GLN A 14 -6.37 15.15 -25.39
CA GLN A 14 -6.93 14.28 -24.38
C GLN A 14 -8.28 13.72 -24.82
N VAL A 15 -8.38 12.39 -24.88
CA VAL A 15 -9.62 11.69 -25.30
C VAL A 15 -10.74 11.91 -24.30
N TYR A 16 -10.42 11.88 -23.01
CA TYR A 16 -11.38 12.10 -21.93
C TYR A 16 -11.08 13.43 -21.24
N PRO A 17 -11.80 14.50 -21.60
CA PRO A 17 -11.56 15.82 -21.02
C PRO A 17 -11.99 15.84 -19.54
N GLY A 18 -11.29 16.68 -18.76
CA GLY A 18 -11.58 16.88 -17.35
C GLY A 18 -10.76 16.01 -16.41
N THR A 19 -11.03 16.18 -15.11
CA THR A 19 -10.35 15.47 -14.03
C THR A 19 -11.19 14.28 -13.59
N ILE A 20 -10.58 13.08 -13.58
CA ILE A 20 -11.28 11.82 -13.30
C ILE A 20 -10.62 11.12 -12.12
N ARG A 21 -11.42 10.70 -11.13
CA ARG A 21 -10.95 9.89 -10.00
C ARG A 21 -10.92 8.42 -10.40
N TYR A 22 -9.81 7.75 -10.11
CA TYR A 22 -9.66 6.30 -10.24
C TYR A 22 -9.31 5.70 -8.89
N GLU A 23 -9.76 4.47 -8.67
CA GLU A 23 -9.35 3.63 -7.55
C GLU A 23 -8.42 2.53 -8.06
N TYR A 24 -7.40 2.22 -7.27
CA TYR A 24 -6.34 1.30 -7.62
C TYR A 24 -6.15 0.28 -6.52
N ARG A 25 -5.68 -0.92 -6.91
CA ARG A 25 -5.27 -1.97 -5.99
C ARG A 25 -3.88 -2.46 -6.37
N ILE A 26 -2.95 -2.42 -5.43
CA ILE A 26 -1.56 -2.87 -5.61
C ILE A 26 -1.21 -3.80 -4.47
N ALA A 27 -0.58 -4.93 -4.79
CA ALA A 27 -0.23 -5.95 -3.81
C ALA A 27 1.22 -6.39 -3.94
N ALA A 28 1.81 -6.82 -2.82
CA ALA A 28 3.11 -7.48 -2.79
C ALA A 28 3.13 -8.59 -1.74
N GLY A 29 3.72 -9.72 -2.12
CA GLY A 29 4.01 -10.83 -1.21
C GLY A 29 5.37 -10.66 -0.53
N PHE A 30 5.49 -11.12 0.70
CA PHE A 30 6.77 -11.20 1.41
C PHE A 30 6.73 -12.28 2.49
N ARG A 31 7.91 -12.81 2.83
CA ARG A 31 8.03 -13.94 3.76
C ARG A 31 8.78 -13.52 5.01
N ARG A 32 8.22 -13.74 6.19
CA ARG A 32 8.84 -13.38 7.49
C ARG A 32 8.55 -14.42 8.54
N ARG A 33 9.44 -14.48 9.53
CA ARG A 33 9.19 -15.24 10.75
C ARG A 33 8.51 -14.35 11.77
N HIS A 34 7.52 -14.86 12.49
CA HIS A 34 6.96 -14.17 13.63
C HIS A 34 6.47 -15.16 14.69
N ALA A 35 6.21 -14.64 15.88
CA ALA A 35 5.48 -15.30 16.93
C ALA A 35 4.35 -14.36 17.35
N ASN A 36 3.27 -14.91 17.91
CA ASN A 36 2.10 -14.13 18.33
C ASN A 36 1.82 -14.41 19.82
N PRO A 37 2.65 -13.87 20.76
CA PRO A 37 2.41 -14.01 22.18
C PRO A 37 1.09 -13.35 22.60
N PRO A 38 0.41 -13.84 23.66
CA PRO A 38 0.84 -14.92 24.55
C PRO A 38 0.48 -16.32 24.05
N LEU A 39 -0.20 -16.43 22.90
CA LEU A 39 -0.68 -17.72 22.43
C LEU A 39 0.48 -18.56 21.89
N TRP A 40 1.27 -17.98 20.99
CA TRP A 40 2.26 -18.71 20.21
C TRP A 40 3.63 -18.08 20.41
N HIS A 41 4.54 -18.78 21.09
CA HIS A 41 5.88 -18.28 21.42
C HIS A 41 6.95 -18.66 20.39
N ASP A 42 6.71 -19.69 19.59
CA ASP A 42 7.66 -20.16 18.58
C ASP A 42 7.63 -19.28 17.33
N ARG A 43 8.82 -18.82 16.92
CA ARG A 43 8.98 -18.00 15.71
C ARG A 43 8.97 -18.89 14.46
N HIS A 44 7.88 -18.86 13.69
CA HIS A 44 7.67 -19.68 12.50
C HIS A 44 7.41 -18.80 11.28
N GLU A 45 7.66 -19.36 10.10
CA GLU A 45 7.61 -18.66 8.83
C GLU A 45 6.19 -18.57 8.28
N HIS A 46 5.84 -17.39 7.75
CA HIS A 46 4.61 -17.15 7.01
C HIS A 46 4.89 -16.41 5.70
N GLU A 47 4.01 -16.64 4.74
CA GLU A 47 3.88 -15.82 3.54
C GLU A 47 2.78 -14.79 3.76
N PHE A 48 3.18 -13.53 3.85
CA PHE A 48 2.28 -12.40 3.96
C PHE A 48 2.01 -11.82 2.58
N THR A 49 0.78 -11.37 2.37
CA THR A 49 0.42 -10.48 1.25
C THR A 49 -0.09 -9.17 1.83
N VAL A 50 0.55 -8.07 1.46
CA VAL A 50 0.01 -6.72 1.69
C VAL A 50 -0.69 -6.24 0.43
N THR A 51 -1.86 -5.62 0.59
CA THR A 51 -2.60 -4.95 -0.47
C THR A 51 -2.93 -3.52 -0.06
N LEU A 52 -2.62 -2.56 -0.92
CA LEU A 52 -2.99 -1.16 -0.79
C LEU A 52 -4.20 -0.88 -1.70
N GLU A 53 -5.26 -0.33 -1.12
CA GLU A 53 -6.37 0.27 -1.87
C GLU A 53 -6.15 1.78 -1.89
N LEU A 54 -6.10 2.36 -3.09
CA LEU A 54 -5.63 3.74 -3.32
C LEU A 54 -6.63 4.48 -4.20
N ALA A 55 -6.61 5.80 -4.16
CA ALA A 55 -7.27 6.65 -5.14
C ALA A 55 -6.36 7.77 -5.60
N ALA A 56 -6.48 8.16 -6.87
CA ALA A 56 -5.84 9.35 -7.39
C ALA A 56 -6.69 9.96 -8.50
N PHE A 57 -6.50 11.26 -8.71
CA PHE A 57 -7.11 11.96 -9.83
C PHE A 57 -6.15 11.99 -11.02
N ARG A 58 -6.67 11.67 -12.19
CA ARG A 58 -6.00 11.95 -13.45
C ARG A 58 -6.50 13.31 -13.95
N PRO A 59 -5.65 14.34 -14.06
CA PRO A 59 -6.01 15.64 -14.64
C PRO A 59 -6.14 15.54 -16.17
N PRO A 60 -6.74 16.54 -16.85
CA PRO A 60 -6.86 16.54 -18.31
C PRO A 60 -5.50 16.44 -19.04
N THR A 61 -4.43 16.88 -18.38
CA THR A 61 -3.06 16.80 -18.89
C THR A 61 -2.33 15.49 -18.56
N GLY A 62 -2.96 14.60 -17.78
CA GLY A 62 -2.33 13.38 -17.30
C GLY A 62 -2.55 12.18 -18.21
N LEU A 63 -1.61 11.21 -18.17
CA LEU A 63 -1.79 9.88 -18.74
C LEU A 63 -2.58 8.96 -17.79
N TYR A 64 -2.25 9.03 -16.50
CA TYR A 64 -2.85 8.25 -15.41
C TYR A 64 -2.73 9.04 -14.10
N GLY A 65 -3.50 8.68 -13.07
CA GLY A 65 -3.42 9.32 -11.75
C GLY A 65 -2.33 8.73 -10.84
N LEU A 66 -1.87 7.52 -11.16
CA LEU A 66 -0.88 6.78 -10.39
C LEU A 66 -0.05 5.88 -11.32
N ASP A 67 1.27 5.92 -11.18
CA ASP A 67 2.15 4.91 -11.79
C ASP A 67 2.11 3.63 -10.95
N MET A 68 1.29 2.67 -11.40
CA MET A 68 1.10 1.41 -10.67
C MET A 68 2.36 0.55 -10.62
N VAL A 69 3.22 0.61 -11.65
CA VAL A 69 4.44 -0.19 -11.72
C VAL A 69 5.46 0.36 -10.72
N ALA A 70 5.68 1.67 -10.74
CA ALA A 70 6.59 2.32 -9.80
C ALA A 70 6.16 2.11 -8.34
N LEU A 71 4.85 2.19 -8.04
CA LEU A 71 4.35 1.97 -6.69
C LEU A 71 4.42 0.49 -6.28
N GLU A 72 4.21 -0.46 -7.19
CA GLU A 72 4.42 -1.89 -6.90
C GLU A 72 5.89 -2.18 -6.55
N GLU A 73 6.84 -1.64 -7.32
CA GLU A 73 8.27 -1.75 -7.03
C GLU A 73 8.65 -1.09 -5.71
N GLN A 74 8.04 0.05 -5.39
CA GLN A 74 8.24 0.71 -4.10
C GLN A 74 7.67 -0.13 -2.95
N LEU A 75 6.50 -0.75 -3.12
CA LEU A 75 5.91 -1.63 -2.13
C LEU A 75 6.79 -2.85 -1.87
N LYS A 76 7.36 -3.46 -2.91
CA LYS A 76 8.36 -4.55 -2.79
C LYS A 76 9.61 -4.11 -2.02
N ARG A 77 10.06 -2.87 -2.19
CA ARG A 77 11.19 -2.33 -1.40
C ARG A 77 10.82 -2.14 0.07
N TRP A 78 9.62 -1.64 0.35
CA TRP A 78 9.14 -1.49 1.73
C TRP A 78 8.94 -2.83 2.44
N THR A 79 8.42 -3.85 1.76
CA THR A 79 8.31 -5.20 2.34
C THR A 79 9.68 -5.83 2.56
N ALA A 80 10.64 -5.61 1.65
CA ALA A 80 12.03 -6.07 1.81
C ALA A 80 12.74 -5.42 3.02
N ALA A 81 12.41 -4.17 3.35
CA ALA A 81 13.00 -3.45 4.47
C ALA A 81 12.54 -3.95 5.86
N ILE A 82 11.43 -4.69 5.94
CA ILE A 82 10.97 -5.30 7.20
C ILE A 82 12.02 -6.33 7.66
N PRO A 83 12.46 -6.34 8.93
CA PRO A 83 13.42 -7.33 9.43
C PRO A 83 12.97 -8.77 9.18
N PRO A 84 13.90 -9.74 8.98
CA PRO A 84 13.55 -11.15 8.72
C PRO A 84 12.64 -11.78 9.79
N VAL A 85 12.74 -11.30 11.03
CA VAL A 85 11.80 -11.60 12.10
C VAL A 85 10.94 -10.37 12.35
N LEU A 86 9.63 -10.49 12.15
CA LEU A 86 8.70 -9.37 12.22
C LEU A 86 8.68 -8.71 13.61
N ASN A 87 8.72 -9.51 14.69
CA ASN A 87 8.76 -9.01 16.07
C ASN A 87 9.99 -8.14 16.38
N ASP A 88 11.04 -8.20 15.57
CA ASP A 88 12.23 -7.35 15.72
C ASP A 88 12.05 -5.99 15.01
N CYS A 89 10.91 -5.79 14.32
CA CYS A 89 10.52 -4.50 13.75
C CYS A 89 9.99 -3.56 14.86
N PRO A 90 10.58 -2.37 15.06
CA PRO A 90 10.10 -1.44 16.10
C PRO A 90 8.65 -1.01 15.95
N LEU A 91 8.11 -1.07 14.73
CA LEU A 91 6.72 -0.71 14.41
C LEU A 91 5.77 -1.92 14.43
N CYS A 92 6.28 -3.15 14.55
CA CYS A 92 5.49 -4.38 14.65
C CYS A 92 6.05 -5.33 15.73
N PRO A 93 6.26 -4.87 16.98
CA PRO A 93 6.90 -5.68 18.02
C PRO A 93 6.11 -6.94 18.39
N HIS A 94 4.78 -6.91 18.27
CA HIS A 94 3.92 -8.05 18.56
C HIS A 94 3.74 -8.97 17.34
N GLY A 95 4.08 -8.48 16.15
CA GLY A 95 4.11 -9.25 14.92
C GLY A 95 2.73 -9.58 14.37
N THR A 96 1.72 -8.78 14.68
CA THR A 96 0.35 -9.04 14.21
C THR A 96 0.09 -8.43 12.83
N THR A 97 -0.92 -8.96 12.12
CA THR A 97 -1.38 -8.36 10.86
C THR A 97 -1.95 -6.96 11.05
N GLU A 98 -2.54 -6.63 12.21
CA GLU A 98 -2.98 -5.28 12.55
C GLU A 98 -1.80 -4.30 12.62
N GLU A 99 -0.70 -4.69 13.28
CA GLU A 99 0.50 -3.86 13.33
C GLU A 99 1.11 -3.66 11.94
N LEU A 100 1.13 -4.70 11.11
CA LEU A 100 1.53 -4.59 9.71
C LEU A 100 0.62 -3.63 8.95
N CYS A 101 -0.70 -3.68 9.14
CA CYS A 101 -1.63 -2.72 8.54
C CYS A 101 -1.26 -1.28 8.91
N HIS A 102 -0.95 -1.01 10.18
CA HIS A 102 -0.51 0.31 10.63
C HIS A 102 0.85 0.71 10.07
N TYR A 103 1.81 -0.22 10.00
CA TYR A 103 3.11 0.00 9.39
C TYR A 103 2.96 0.49 7.94
N PHE A 104 2.23 -0.25 7.11
CA PHE A 104 2.04 0.13 5.70
C PHE A 104 1.19 1.40 5.54
N ALA A 105 0.25 1.67 6.45
CA ALA A 105 -0.53 2.92 6.44
C ALA A 105 0.31 4.16 6.74
N SER A 106 1.47 4.00 7.39
CA SER A 106 2.39 5.11 7.71
C SER A 106 3.39 5.43 6.60
N LEU A 107 3.47 4.61 5.55
CA LEU A 107 4.48 4.76 4.50
C LEU A 107 4.18 5.98 3.61
N PRO A 108 5.23 6.71 3.18
CA PRO A 108 5.05 7.93 2.41
C PRO A 108 4.58 7.60 0.99
N LEU A 109 3.43 8.17 0.61
CA LEU A 109 2.93 8.17 -0.76
C LEU A 109 3.14 9.54 -1.41
N GLU A 110 3.02 9.58 -2.74
CA GLU A 110 2.96 10.86 -3.46
C GLU A 110 1.76 11.68 -2.97
N SER A 111 1.91 13.00 -2.85
CA SER A 111 0.93 13.86 -2.18
C SER A 111 -0.46 13.90 -2.83
N HIS A 112 -0.57 13.53 -4.10
CA HIS A 112 -1.84 13.44 -4.84
C HIS A 112 -2.49 12.05 -4.79
N VAL A 113 -1.81 11.07 -4.18
CA VAL A 113 -2.30 9.70 -4.02
C VAL A 113 -2.88 9.55 -2.62
N GLN A 114 -4.16 9.17 -2.57
CA GLN A 114 -4.86 8.88 -1.32
C GLN A 114 -4.79 7.39 -1.02
N LEU A 115 -4.37 7.02 0.20
CA LEU A 115 -4.53 5.66 0.72
C LEU A 115 -5.94 5.50 1.31
N LEU A 116 -6.69 4.52 0.82
CA LEU A 116 -8.06 4.23 1.27
C LEU A 116 -8.08 3.09 2.29
N ALA A 117 -7.30 2.05 2.04
CA ALA A 117 -7.20 0.92 2.94
C ALA A 117 -5.88 0.18 2.79
N VAL A 118 -5.48 -0.51 3.86
CA VAL A 118 -4.39 -1.48 3.87
C VAL A 118 -4.95 -2.82 4.32
N SER A 119 -4.70 -3.86 3.53
CA SER A 119 -5.04 -5.23 3.89
C SER A 119 -3.78 -6.07 4.02
N VAL A 120 -3.72 -6.92 5.05
CA VAL A 120 -2.63 -7.88 5.26
C VAL A 120 -3.24 -9.26 5.47
N ALA A 121 -2.72 -10.24 4.73
CA ALA A 121 -3.15 -11.63 4.80
C ALA A 121 -1.93 -12.54 5.07
N GLU A 122 -2.02 -13.37 6.09
CA GLU A 122 -1.08 -14.48 6.37
C GLU A 122 -1.47 -15.77 5.62
N SER A 123 -2.73 -15.87 5.20
CA SER A 123 -3.23 -16.93 4.34
C SER A 123 -4.32 -16.39 3.42
N PRO A 124 -4.61 -17.04 2.27
CA PRO A 124 -5.64 -16.57 1.34
C PRO A 124 -7.04 -16.41 1.95
N GLU A 125 -7.34 -17.14 3.02
CA GLU A 125 -8.66 -17.20 3.67
C GLU A 125 -8.81 -16.20 4.83
N ARG A 126 -7.71 -15.65 5.34
CA ARG A 126 -7.72 -14.76 6.51
C ARG A 126 -7.03 -13.44 6.18
N VAL A 127 -7.78 -12.36 6.27
CA VAL A 127 -7.30 -11.02 5.97
C VAL A 127 -7.70 -10.06 7.08
N THR A 128 -6.74 -9.24 7.51
CA THR A 128 -6.97 -8.07 8.36
C THR A 128 -7.00 -6.83 7.47
N ILE A 129 -7.99 -5.96 7.67
CA ILE A 129 -8.20 -4.77 6.84
C ILE A 129 -8.28 -3.54 7.74
N LEU A 130 -7.37 -2.60 7.55
CA LEU A 130 -7.44 -1.26 8.10
C LEU A 130 -8.03 -0.33 7.03
N ARG A 131 -9.25 0.18 7.28
CA ARG A 131 -9.87 1.21 6.44
C ARG A 131 -9.52 2.59 7.00
N LEU A 132 -8.96 3.44 6.15
CA LEU A 132 -8.66 4.82 6.51
C LEU A 132 -9.88 5.66 6.18
N ALA A 133 -10.41 6.38 7.18
CA ALA A 133 -11.56 7.24 6.97
C ALA A 133 -11.24 8.25 5.86
N HIS A 134 -12.14 8.38 4.89
CA HIS A 134 -12.13 9.52 3.99
C HIS A 134 -12.23 10.79 4.85
N PRO A 135 -11.35 11.77 4.69
CA PRO A 135 -11.70 13.12 5.08
C PRO A 135 -12.75 13.59 4.08
N ASP A 136 -14.01 13.20 4.31
CA ASP A 136 -15.15 13.90 3.73
C ASP A 136 -15.31 15.22 4.50
N ARG A 137 -14.38 16.16 4.29
CA ARG A 137 -14.52 17.60 4.60
C ARG A 137 -13.65 18.45 3.69
#